data_AF-A0A9D5VTW3-F1
#
_entry.id   AF-A0A9D5VTW3-F1
#
_cell.length_a   1.000
_cell.length_b   1.000
_cell.length_c   1.000
_cell.angle_alpha   90.00
_cell.angle_beta   90.00
_cell.angle_gamma   90.00
#
_symmetry.space_group_name_H-M   'P 1'
#
loop_
_entity.id
_entity.type
_entity.pdbx_description
1 polymer ?
#
loop_
_entity_poly.entity_id
_entity_poly.type
_entity_poly.pdbx_seq_one_letter_code
_entity_poly.pdbx_strand_id
1 'polypeptide(L)'
;MKYILPLFLILFSNFAFSSEYLGPKISSWPQTECRKVKENFATWLLVTSDSDWHKKWETPPDTIPHFNETKKMKKGEEIFILSFFVNTKTDFSNNAHVLCSLRVTRPDGTLSVKQENIVCIKDKIFFKNSKNEWRIER
;
A
#
# COMPACT_ATOMS: atom_id res chain seq x y z
N MET A 1 7.73 -53.52 30.76
CA MET A 1 8.61 -52.36 30.50
C MET A 1 9.46 -52.65 29.27
N LYS A 2 9.25 -51.98 28.12
CA LYS A 2 10.31 -51.71 27.12
C LYS A 2 9.92 -50.97 25.82
N TYR A 3 8.73 -50.36 25.69
CA TYR A 3 8.41 -49.56 24.48
C TYR A 3 7.63 -48.26 24.75
N ILE A 4 7.97 -47.53 25.81
CA ILE A 4 7.41 -46.17 26.08
C ILE A 4 8.56 -45.15 26.06
N LEU A 5 9.34 -45.11 24.98
CA LEU A 5 10.34 -44.05 24.76
C LEU A 5 10.82 -44.12 23.29
N PRO A 6 9.97 -43.73 22.33
CA PRO A 6 10.36 -42.57 21.54
C PRO A 6 9.13 -41.83 20.99
N LEU A 7 8.43 -41.03 21.80
CA LEU A 7 7.36 -40.15 21.30
C LEU A 7 7.57 -38.67 21.65
N PHE A 8 8.69 -38.33 22.30
CA PHE A 8 8.94 -36.98 22.81
C PHE A 8 9.92 -36.15 21.96
N LEU A 9 10.24 -36.58 20.74
CA LEU A 9 11.28 -35.96 19.90
C LEU A 9 10.75 -35.26 18.63
N ILE A 10 9.43 -35.06 18.51
CA ILE A 10 8.80 -34.40 17.33
C ILE A 10 7.97 -33.16 17.74
N LEU A 11 8.27 -32.52 18.88
CA LEU A 11 7.59 -31.27 19.28
C LEU A 11 8.41 -29.99 19.07
N PHE A 12 9.60 -30.08 18.46
CA PHE A 12 10.44 -28.93 18.10
C PHE A 12 10.48 -28.65 16.59
N SER A 13 9.45 -29.03 15.84
CA SER A 13 9.37 -28.70 14.42
C SER A 13 8.96 -27.24 14.19
N ASN A 14 9.97 -26.43 13.91
CA ASN A 14 9.98 -25.31 12.95
C ASN A 14 9.05 -24.12 13.21
N PHE A 15 9.53 -23.15 14.00
CA PHE A 15 9.25 -21.75 13.67
C PHE A 15 10.14 -21.35 12.49
N ALA A 16 9.67 -21.61 11.27
CA ALA A 16 10.28 -21.01 10.09
C ALA A 16 9.89 -19.52 10.06
N PHE A 17 10.80 -18.64 10.49
CA PHE A 17 10.64 -17.21 10.31
C PHE A 17 11.06 -16.86 8.88
N SER A 18 10.09 -16.61 7.98
CA SER A 18 10.37 -16.03 6.67
C SER A 18 10.28 -14.52 6.75
N SER A 19 11.40 -13.81 6.54
CA SER A 19 11.36 -12.38 6.25
C SER A 19 11.41 -12.19 4.73
N GLU A 20 10.34 -11.66 4.16
CA GLU A 20 10.30 -11.29 2.75
C GLU A 20 10.93 -9.91 2.57
N TYR A 21 11.88 -9.79 1.62
CA TYR A 21 12.56 -8.53 1.35
C TYR A 21 11.69 -7.64 0.46
N LEU A 22 10.90 -6.77 1.10
CA LEU A 22 10.05 -5.76 0.43
C LEU A 22 10.83 -4.51 -0.04
N GLY A 23 12.15 -4.62 -0.19
CA GLY A 23 13.06 -3.48 -0.36
C GLY A 23 13.62 -2.96 0.97
N PRO A 24 14.23 -1.76 0.98
CA PRO A 24 14.73 -1.13 2.19
C PRO A 24 13.62 -1.01 3.25
N LYS A 25 14.00 -1.08 4.53
CA LYS A 25 13.06 -0.92 5.66
C LYS A 25 12.21 0.34 5.43
N ILE A 26 10.88 0.25 5.59
CA ILE A 26 9.96 1.38 5.31
C ILE A 26 10.41 2.67 6.03
N SER A 27 10.92 2.54 7.26
CA SER A 27 11.46 3.66 8.04
C SER A 27 12.65 4.39 7.39
N SER A 28 13.34 3.78 6.42
CA SER A 28 14.46 4.39 5.68
C SER A 28 14.03 4.93 4.31
N TRP A 29 12.75 4.89 3.95
CA TRP A 29 12.29 5.44 2.69
C TRP A 29 12.38 6.98 2.69
N PRO A 30 12.83 7.60 1.58
CA PRO A 30 12.97 9.04 1.49
C PRO A 30 11.66 9.77 1.78
N GLN A 31 11.72 10.75 2.69
CA GLN A 31 10.63 11.71 2.90
C GLN A 31 10.64 12.73 1.77
N THR A 32 9.52 12.89 1.07
CA THR A 32 9.37 13.89 0.00
C THR A 32 8.12 14.74 0.26
N GLU A 33 7.84 15.69 -0.62
CA GLU A 33 6.57 16.43 -0.59
C GLU A 33 5.37 15.50 -0.85
N CYS A 34 5.57 14.51 -1.72
CA CYS A 34 4.54 13.57 -2.15
C CYS A 34 4.48 12.29 -1.31
N ARG A 35 5.56 11.93 -0.60
CA ARG A 35 5.64 10.72 0.22
C ARG A 35 6.01 11.03 1.66
N LYS A 36 5.22 10.48 2.59
CA LYS A 36 5.49 10.55 4.03
C LYS A 36 5.54 9.14 4.62
N VAL A 37 6.43 8.95 5.59
CA VAL A 37 6.49 7.74 6.41
C VAL A 37 6.37 8.15 7.85
N LYS A 38 5.55 7.43 8.61
CA LYS A 38 5.47 7.53 10.05
C LYS A 38 5.46 6.13 10.64
N GLU A 39 6.43 5.86 11.53
CA GLU A 39 6.65 4.54 12.10
C GLU A 39 6.85 3.49 11.00
N ASN A 40 5.87 2.61 10.80
CA ASN A 40 5.90 1.54 9.81
C ASN A 40 4.83 1.74 8.71
N PHE A 41 4.19 2.89 8.66
CA PHE A 41 3.15 3.22 7.69
C PHE A 41 3.65 4.29 6.72
N ALA A 42 3.47 4.06 5.42
CA ALA A 42 3.85 5.04 4.40
C ALA A 42 2.63 5.42 3.54
N THR A 43 2.58 6.70 3.18
CA THR A 43 1.59 7.23 2.24
C THR A 43 2.32 7.94 1.11
N TRP A 44 1.77 7.83 -0.09
CA TRP A 44 2.28 8.50 -1.28
C TRP A 44 1.13 9.03 -2.12
N LEU A 45 1.18 10.31 -2.49
CA LEU A 45 0.31 10.92 -3.47
C LEU A 45 1.04 11.07 -4.81
N LEU A 46 0.37 10.68 -5.89
CA LEU A 46 0.85 10.88 -7.25
C LEU A 46 -0.22 11.65 -8.03
N VAL A 47 0.18 12.75 -8.64
CA VAL A 47 -0.69 13.50 -9.56
C VAL A 47 -0.29 13.12 -10.98
N THR A 48 -1.26 12.70 -11.79
CA THR A 48 -1.02 12.31 -13.18
C THR A 48 -2.11 12.84 -14.10
N SER A 49 -1.76 13.09 -15.36
CA SER A 49 -2.71 13.33 -16.45
C SER A 49 -3.02 12.06 -17.25
N ASP A 50 -2.53 10.90 -16.80
CA ASP A 50 -2.77 9.61 -17.45
C ASP A 50 -4.23 9.20 -17.30
N SER A 51 -5.06 9.42 -18.31
CA SER A 51 -6.48 9.00 -18.29
C SER A 51 -6.67 7.48 -18.27
N ASP A 52 -5.64 6.73 -18.64
CA ASP A 52 -5.58 5.27 -18.60
C ASP A 52 -4.95 4.72 -17.31
N TRP A 53 -4.79 5.56 -16.26
CA TRP A 53 -4.15 5.16 -15.00
C TRP A 53 -4.74 3.87 -14.42
N HIS A 54 -6.05 3.68 -14.49
CA HIS A 54 -6.69 2.50 -13.91
C HIS A 54 -6.29 1.23 -14.67
N LYS A 55 -6.26 1.29 -16.01
CA LYS A 55 -5.79 0.16 -16.84
C LYS A 55 -4.33 -0.17 -16.58
N LYS A 56 -3.48 0.84 -16.38
CA LYS A 56 -2.07 0.65 -15.97
C LYS A 56 -1.98 -0.02 -14.61
N TRP A 57 -2.80 0.41 -13.66
CA TRP A 57 -2.87 -0.19 -12.33
C TRP A 57 -3.33 -1.65 -12.36
N GLU A 58 -4.26 -1.99 -13.26
CA GLU A 58 -4.81 -3.35 -13.42
C GLU A 58 -3.89 -4.33 -14.20
N THR A 59 -2.64 -3.95 -14.49
CA THR A 59 -1.69 -4.85 -15.17
C THR A 59 -1.30 -6.06 -14.30
N PRO A 60 -0.86 -7.19 -14.90
CA PRO A 60 -0.46 -8.38 -14.14
C PRO A 60 0.62 -8.10 -13.06
N PRO A 61 0.69 -8.88 -11.96
CA PRO A 61 1.59 -8.60 -10.83
C PRO A 61 3.10 -8.60 -11.16
N ASP A 62 3.50 -9.26 -12.25
CA ASP A 62 4.85 -9.26 -12.80
C ASP A 62 5.17 -8.00 -13.61
N THR A 63 4.17 -7.14 -13.86
CA THR A 63 4.32 -5.83 -14.51
C THR A 63 4.34 -4.73 -13.45
N ILE A 64 5.39 -3.92 -13.46
CA ILE A 64 5.44 -2.72 -12.61
C ILE A 64 4.69 -1.60 -13.35
N PRO A 65 3.57 -1.09 -12.81
CA PRO A 65 2.83 -0.01 -13.46
C PRO A 65 3.66 1.28 -13.45
N HIS A 66 3.71 1.95 -14.60
CA HIS A 66 4.37 3.26 -14.75
C HIS A 66 3.33 4.35 -14.95
N PHE A 67 3.45 5.44 -14.18
CA PHE A 67 2.59 6.62 -14.27
C PHE A 67 3.43 7.86 -14.59
N ASN A 68 2.93 8.71 -15.48
CA ASN A 68 3.57 10.00 -15.73
C ASN A 68 3.16 10.99 -14.64
N GLU A 69 4.11 11.45 -13.83
CA GLU A 69 3.86 12.48 -12.83
C GLU A 69 3.69 13.85 -13.52
N THR A 70 2.60 14.53 -13.20
CA THR A 70 2.27 15.84 -13.79
C THR A 70 2.51 16.95 -12.77
N LYS A 71 3.48 17.83 -13.08
CA LYS A 71 3.82 19.00 -12.25
C LYS A 71 3.30 20.33 -12.81
N LYS A 72 2.91 20.34 -14.08
CA LYS A 72 2.35 21.49 -14.79
C LYS A 72 1.19 21.01 -15.63
N MET A 73 0.09 21.74 -15.58
CA MET A 73 -1.16 21.43 -16.27
C MET A 73 -1.69 22.67 -16.95
N LYS A 74 -2.31 22.51 -18.10
CA LYS A 74 -3.06 23.57 -18.78
C LYS A 74 -4.46 23.66 -18.20
N LYS A 75 -5.04 24.85 -18.28
CA LYS A 75 -6.44 25.06 -17.89
C LYS A 75 -7.33 24.16 -18.76
N GLY A 76 -8.23 23.41 -18.11
CA GLY A 76 -9.14 22.49 -18.78
C GLY A 76 -8.63 21.07 -18.94
N GLU A 77 -7.37 20.78 -18.59
CA GLU A 77 -6.88 19.40 -18.53
C GLU A 77 -7.44 18.68 -17.29
N GLU A 78 -7.80 17.41 -17.48
CA GLU A 78 -8.16 16.51 -16.40
C GLU A 78 -6.89 15.98 -15.73
N ILE A 79 -6.94 15.89 -14.40
CA ILE A 79 -5.88 15.30 -13.59
C ILE A 79 -6.48 14.28 -12.62
N PHE A 80 -5.68 13.28 -12.32
CA PHE A 80 -6.00 12.21 -11.38
C PHE A 80 -5.02 12.30 -10.21
N ILE A 81 -5.56 12.24 -9.00
CA ILE A 81 -4.79 12.20 -7.76
C ILE A 81 -4.88 10.77 -7.24
N LEU A 82 -3.80 10.01 -7.38
CA LEU A 82 -3.71 8.64 -6.90
C LEU A 82 -3.08 8.64 -5.51
N SER A 83 -3.76 7.97 -4.56
CA SER A 83 -3.28 7.82 -3.18
C SER A 83 -2.88 6.37 -2.92
N PHE A 84 -1.62 6.17 -2.57
CA PHE A 84 -1.06 4.87 -2.22
C PHE A 84 -0.78 4.79 -0.73
N PHE A 85 -1.07 3.62 -0.17
CA PHE A 85 -0.90 3.32 1.24
C PHE A 85 -0.12 2.02 1.37
N VAL A 86 0.91 2.03 2.21
CA VAL A 86 1.78 0.86 2.41
C VAL A 86 1.81 0.51 3.88
N ASN A 87 1.63 -0.79 4.15
CA ASN A 87 1.66 -1.37 5.49
C ASN A 87 0.68 -0.70 6.46
N THR A 88 -0.57 -0.58 6.02
CA THR A 88 -1.69 -0.17 6.87
C THR A 88 -1.85 -1.16 8.01
N LYS A 89 -1.99 -0.66 9.24
CA LYS A 89 -2.40 -1.50 10.37
C LYS A 89 -3.78 -2.10 10.07
N THR A 90 -3.95 -3.37 10.40
CA THR A 90 -5.21 -4.08 10.24
C THR A 90 -5.83 -4.42 11.59
N ASP A 91 -7.14 -4.65 11.59
CA ASP A 91 -7.84 -5.24 12.73
C ASP A 91 -7.57 -6.75 12.87
N PHE A 92 -8.21 -7.40 13.86
CA PHE A 92 -8.10 -8.85 14.08
C PHE A 92 -8.67 -9.71 12.95
N SER A 93 -9.43 -9.13 12.03
CA SER A 93 -9.99 -9.79 10.84
C SER A 93 -9.18 -9.49 9.57
N ASN A 94 -8.00 -8.87 9.71
CA ASN A 94 -7.13 -8.40 8.63
C ASN A 94 -7.76 -7.31 7.75
N ASN A 95 -8.74 -6.57 8.25
CA ASN A 95 -9.26 -5.41 7.53
C ASN A 95 -8.40 -4.18 7.81
N ALA A 96 -7.95 -3.52 6.75
CA ALA A 96 -7.39 -2.18 6.84
C ALA A 96 -8.52 -1.15 6.79
N HIS A 97 -8.38 -0.11 7.61
CA HIS A 97 -9.28 1.02 7.60
C HIS A 97 -8.47 2.31 7.66
N VAL A 98 -8.46 3.04 6.54
CA VAL A 98 -7.71 4.30 6.39
C VAL A 98 -8.70 5.42 6.12
N LEU A 99 -8.67 6.42 7.00
CA LEU A 99 -9.35 7.69 6.80
C LEU A 99 -8.38 8.71 6.22
N CYS A 100 -8.86 9.53 5.29
CA CYS A 100 -8.10 10.65 4.76
C CYS A 100 -8.92 11.93 4.73
N SER A 101 -8.19 13.03 4.64
CA SER A 101 -8.72 14.32 4.24
C SER A 101 -7.97 14.79 3.00
N LEU A 102 -8.69 15.17 1.96
CA LEU A 102 -8.12 15.68 0.70
C LEU A 102 -8.51 17.14 0.54
N ARG A 103 -7.50 17.98 0.32
CA ARG A 103 -7.67 19.41 0.00
C ARG A 103 -6.93 19.72 -1.28
N VAL A 104 -7.63 20.28 -2.26
CA VAL A 104 -7.05 20.78 -3.50
C VAL A 104 -7.33 22.27 -3.60
N THR A 105 -6.29 23.08 -3.69
CA THR A 105 -6.35 24.53 -3.86
C THR A 105 -5.97 24.91 -5.28
N ARG A 106 -6.71 25.85 -5.87
CA ARG A 106 -6.37 26.45 -7.16
C ARG A 106 -5.16 27.38 -7.02
N PRO A 107 -4.50 27.75 -8.14
CA PRO A 107 -3.38 28.69 -8.11
C PRO A 107 -3.73 30.06 -7.52
N ASP A 108 -4.99 30.49 -7.60
CA ASP A 108 -5.50 31.74 -6.99
C ASP A 108 -5.74 31.62 -5.46
N GLY A 109 -5.41 30.48 -4.85
CA GLY A 109 -5.60 30.20 -3.44
C GLY A 109 -7.02 29.76 -3.07
N THR A 110 -7.96 29.79 -4.00
CA THR A 110 -9.33 29.32 -3.75
C THR A 110 -9.40 27.81 -3.62
N LEU A 111 -10.39 27.33 -2.88
CA LEU A 111 -10.58 25.91 -2.66
C LEU A 111 -11.27 25.25 -3.87
N SER A 112 -10.66 24.22 -4.43
CA SER A 112 -11.25 23.39 -5.50
C SER A 112 -11.98 22.17 -4.94
N VAL A 113 -11.31 21.42 -4.06
CA VAL A 113 -11.85 20.22 -3.42
C VAL A 113 -11.53 20.28 -1.94
N LYS A 114 -12.50 19.92 -1.10
CA LYS A 114 -12.32 19.69 0.33
C LYS A 114 -13.16 18.49 0.75
N GLN A 115 -12.47 17.42 1.11
CA GLN A 115 -13.05 16.21 1.69
C GLN A 115 -12.35 15.99 3.02
N GLU A 116 -13.13 15.78 4.08
CA GLU A 116 -12.61 15.57 5.43
C GLU A 116 -13.09 14.22 5.95
N ASN A 117 -12.18 13.46 6.56
CA ASN A 117 -12.47 12.20 7.24
C ASN A 117 -13.21 11.17 6.36
N ILE A 118 -12.87 11.10 5.08
CA ILE A 118 -13.42 10.11 4.16
C ILE A 118 -12.71 8.77 4.28
N VAL A 119 -13.41 7.69 3.98
CA VAL A 119 -12.83 6.35 3.91
C VAL A 119 -12.08 6.22 2.59
N CYS A 120 -10.75 6.11 2.65
CA CYS A 120 -9.90 5.86 1.48
C CYS A 120 -9.68 4.38 1.22
N ILE A 121 -9.50 3.60 2.29
CA ILE A 121 -9.40 2.15 2.26
C ILE A 121 -10.31 1.61 3.34
N LYS A 122 -11.15 0.65 2.96
CA LYS A 122 -11.84 -0.23 3.88
C LYS A 122 -11.94 -1.58 3.22
N ASP A 123 -10.90 -2.37 3.36
CA ASP A 123 -10.81 -3.66 2.69
C ASP A 123 -9.97 -4.66 3.49
N LYS A 124 -10.18 -5.94 3.20
CA LYS A 124 -9.40 -7.03 3.75
C LYS A 124 -8.07 -7.11 3.03
N ILE A 125 -6.98 -6.95 3.76
CA ILE A 125 -5.64 -7.06 3.20
C ILE A 125 -5.08 -8.43 3.54
N PHE A 126 -4.80 -9.22 2.51
CA PHE A 126 -4.15 -10.50 2.66
C PHE A 126 -2.64 -10.33 2.62
N PHE A 127 -1.98 -10.50 3.77
CA PHE A 127 -0.54 -10.70 3.82
C PHE A 127 -0.26 -12.18 3.57
N LYS A 128 0.34 -12.53 2.41
CA LYS A 128 0.68 -13.93 2.10
C LYS A 128 1.91 -14.36 2.89
N ASN A 129 1.84 -15.54 3.51
CA ASN A 129 3.02 -16.29 3.96
C ASN A 129 3.13 -17.59 3.14
N SER A 130 4.35 -17.87 2.65
CA SER A 130 4.91 -19.18 2.27
C SER A 130 4.78 -19.81 0.87
N LYS A 131 4.18 -19.21 -0.18
CA LYS A 131 4.34 -19.71 -1.58
C LYS A 131 4.14 -18.65 -2.67
N ASN A 132 5.20 -17.95 -3.08
CA ASN A 132 5.43 -17.33 -4.41
C ASN A 132 4.23 -17.03 -5.34
N GLU A 133 3.30 -16.18 -4.93
CA GLU A 133 2.35 -15.54 -5.88
C GLU A 133 1.72 -14.35 -5.17
N TRP A 134 2.03 -13.13 -5.64
CA TRP A 134 1.44 -11.91 -5.11
C TRP A 134 0.01 -11.77 -5.63
N ARG A 135 -0.93 -11.73 -4.69
CA ARG A 135 -2.30 -11.31 -4.98
C ARG A 135 -2.58 -10.08 -4.13
N ILE A 136 -2.44 -8.91 -4.73
CA ILE A 136 -3.32 -7.80 -4.35
C ILE A 136 -4.68 -8.27 -4.89
N GLU A 137 -5.63 -8.59 -4.01
CA GLU A 137 -7.02 -8.59 -4.45
C GLU A 137 -7.33 -7.14 -4.79
N ARG A 138 -7.21 -6.83 -6.09
CA ARG A 138 -7.77 -5.65 -6.74
C ARG A 138 -9.23 -5.95 -7.05
#